data_AF-A0A9P1HPG2-F1
#
_entry.id   AF-A0A9P1HPG2-F1
#
_cell.length_a   1.000
_cell.length_b   1.000
_cell.length_c   1.000
_cell.angle_alpha   90.00
_cell.angle_beta   90.00
_cell.angle_gamma   90.00
#
_symmetry.space_group_name_H-M   'P 1'
#
loop_
_entity.id
_entity.type
_entity.pdbx_description
1 polymer ?
#
loop_
_entity_poly.entity_id
_entity_poly.type
_entity_poly.pdbx_seq_one_letter_code
_entity_poly.pdbx_strand_id
1 'polypeptide(L)' 'MAGPGERFHVLAQLEHLQSKFTGCGHADFNRYEWLTNQHRDTRASHLSHPGITRFNLINRMIQPCGVPPEKSPLDE' A
#
# COMPACT_ATOMS: atom_id res chain seq x y z
N MET A 1 5.17 -1.27 31.56
CA MET A 1 4.08 -1.63 30.62
C MET A 1 3.25 -0.36 30.40
N ALA A 2 3.16 0.13 29.17
CA ALA A 2 2.47 1.38 28.85
C ALA A 2 0.98 1.32 29.24
N GLY A 3 0.46 2.43 29.76
CA GLY A 3 -0.93 2.54 30.21
C GLY A 3 -1.92 2.49 29.04
N PRO A 4 -3.21 2.14 29.26
CA PRO A 4 -4.21 2.07 28.20
C PRO A 4 -4.36 3.37 27.40
N GLY A 5 -4.21 4.55 28.02
CA GLY A 5 -4.26 5.85 27.34
C GLY A 5 -3.08 6.12 26.39
N GLU A 6 -1.88 5.62 26.71
CA GLU A 6 -0.69 5.77 25.87
C GLU A 6 -0.82 4.92 24.59
N ARG A 7 -1.50 3.77 24.67
CA ARG A 7 -1.74 2.90 23.50
C ARG A 7 -2.64 3.56 22.46
N PHE A 8 -3.70 4.25 22.88
CA PHE A 8 -4.58 4.97 21.94
C PHE A 8 -3.87 6.12 21.24
N HIS A 9 -2.96 6.80 21.94
CA HIS A 9 -2.16 7.87 21.35
C HIS A 9 -1.21 7.33 20.26
N VAL A 10 -0.61 6.16 20.47
CA VAL A 10 0.27 5.50 19.49
C VAL A 10 -0.52 5.03 18.26
N LEU A 11 -1.70 4.45 18.45
CA LEU A 11 -2.55 4.01 17.32
C LEU A 11 -2.99 5.19 16.45
N ALA A 12 -3.42 6.30 17.07
CA ALA A 12 -3.79 7.51 16.34
C ALA A 12 -2.62 8.11 15.55
N GLN A 13 -1.39 8.04 16.08
CA GLN A 13 -0.19 8.46 15.36
C GLN A 13 0.13 7.56 14.17
N LEU A 14 -0.08 6.24 14.31
CA LEU A 14 0.12 5.28 13.22
C LEU A 14 -0.92 5.46 12.11
N GLU A 15 -2.20 5.61 12.45
CA GLU A 15 -3.28 5.89 11.49
C GLU A 15 -3.05 7.21 10.74
N HIS A 16 -2.57 8.24 11.46
CA HIS A 16 -2.20 9.51 10.84
C HIS A 16 -1.08 9.34 9.80
N LEU A 17 -0.05 8.55 10.11
CA LEU A 17 1.03 8.26 9.16
C LEU A 17 0.52 7.44 7.96
N GLN A 18 -0.32 6.43 8.20
CA GLN A 18 -0.92 5.61 7.14
C GLN A 18 -1.80 6.45 6.20
N SER A 19 -2.51 7.46 6.72
CA SER A 19 -3.30 8.37 5.89
C SER A 19 -2.46 9.24 4.95
N LYS A 20 -1.23 9.58 5.36
CA LYS A 20 -0.32 10.45 4.59
C LYS A 20 0.47 9.69 3.53
N PHE A 21 0.88 8.48 3.86
CA PHE A 21 1.79 7.69 3.03
C PHE A 21 1.08 6.47 2.49
N THR A 22 0.71 6.55 1.20
CA THR A 22 0.12 5.43 0.48
C THR A 22 1.06 4.23 0.50
N GLY A 23 0.55 3.06 0.87
CA GLY A 23 1.33 1.82 0.95
C GLY A 23 1.93 1.53 2.32
N CYS A 24 1.70 2.39 3.33
CA CYS A 24 2.01 2.07 4.71
C CYS A 24 1.17 0.87 5.19
N GLY A 25 1.84 -0.21 5.62
CA GLY A 25 1.18 -1.45 6.03
C GLY A 25 0.44 -1.35 7.37
N HIS A 26 -0.54 -2.24 7.57
CA HIS A 26 -1.17 -2.55 8.85
C HIS A 26 -1.25 -4.07 9.04
N ALA A 27 -1.70 -4.55 10.20
CA ALA A 27 -1.77 -5.98 10.49
C ALA A 27 -2.72 -6.73 9.55
N ASP A 28 -3.80 -6.08 9.12
CA ASP A 28 -4.84 -6.65 8.25
C ASP A 28 -4.55 -6.43 6.75
N PHE A 29 -3.29 -6.16 6.37
CA PHE A 29 -2.92 -5.96 4.96
C PHE A 29 -3.05 -7.26 4.18
N ASN A 30 -3.84 -7.25 3.10
CA ASN A 30 -3.92 -8.43 2.25
C ASN A 30 -2.67 -8.53 1.34
N ARG A 31 -2.29 -9.75 0.97
CA ARG A 31 -1.20 -10.01 0.01
C ARG A 31 -1.37 -9.25 -1.30
N TYR A 32 -2.61 -9.11 -1.77
CA TYR A 32 -2.93 -8.35 -2.98
C TYR A 32 -2.58 -6.86 -2.84
N GLU A 33 -2.90 -6.25 -1.69
CA GLU A 33 -2.62 -4.83 -1.43
C GLU A 33 -1.11 -4.58 -1.33
N TRP A 34 -0.40 -5.46 -0.63
CA TRP A 34 1.06 -5.43 -0.57
C TRP A 34 1.70 -5.50 -1.96
N LEU A 35 1.33 -6.52 -2.75
CA LEU A 35 1.88 -6.71 -4.08
C LEU A 35 1.52 -5.56 -5.02
N THR A 36 0.32 -4.99 -4.90
CA THR A 36 -0.10 -3.84 -5.70
C THR A 36 0.77 -2.62 -5.41
N ASN A 37 1.04 -2.33 -4.14
CA ASN A 37 1.90 -1.22 -3.74
C ASN A 37 3.34 -1.45 -4.21
N GLN A 38 3.88 -2.65 -3.99
CA GLN A 38 5.23 -3.01 -4.45
C GLN A 38 5.42 -2.77 -5.96
N HIS A 39 4.43 -3.21 -6.76
CA HIS A 39 4.45 -3.04 -8.20
C HIS A 39 4.29 -1.58 -8.64
N ARG A 40 3.54 -0.76 -7.90
CA ARG A 40 3.41 0.68 -8.17
C ARG A 40 4.72 1.40 -7.86
N ASP A 41 5.36 1.09 -6.73
CA ASP A 41 6.64 1.68 -6.33
C ASP A 41 7.75 1.37 -7.33
N THR A 42 7.84 0.10 -7.77
CA THR A 42 8.78 -0.28 -8.81
C THR A 42 8.54 0.53 -10.08
N ARG A 43 7.30 0.66 -10.57
CA ARG A 43 7.02 1.43 -11.79
C ARG A 43 7.27 2.93 -11.61
N ALA A 44 7.00 3.49 -10.44
CA ALA A 44 7.30 4.88 -10.11
C ALA A 44 8.81 5.15 -10.15
N SER A 45 9.62 4.25 -9.59
CA SER A 45 11.08 4.30 -9.71
C SER A 45 11.52 4.26 -11.17
N HIS A 46 10.95 3.40 -12.01
CA HIS A 46 11.29 3.39 -13.45
C HIS A 46 10.87 4.69 -14.17
N LEU A 47 9.75 5.33 -13.77
CA LEU A 47 9.26 6.56 -14.40
C LEU A 47 10.18 7.78 -14.17
N SER A 48 10.99 7.77 -13.11
CA SER A 48 11.93 8.84 -12.79
C SER A 48 13.24 8.74 -13.58
N HIS A 49 13.53 7.60 -14.23
CA HIS A 49 14.76 7.39 -14.98
C HIS A 49 14.61 7.82 -16.45
N PRO A 50 15.61 8.53 -17.01
CA PRO A 50 15.59 8.92 -18.43
C PRO A 50 15.66 7.69 -19.35
N GLY A 51 14.96 7.76 -20.49
CA GLY A 51 14.96 6.72 -21.52
C GLY A 51 13.82 5.69 -21.44
N ILE A 52 12.93 5.79 -20.45
CA ILE A 52 11.81 4.86 -20.29
C ILE A 52 10.48 5.45 -20.79
N THR A 53 9.68 4.65 -21.52
CA THR A 53 8.38 5.05 -22.05
C THR A 53 7.34 5.25 -20.93
N ARG A 54 7.05 6.51 -20.60
CA ARG A 54 6.17 6.89 -19.49
C ARG A 54 4.73 6.42 -19.61
N PHE A 55 4.15 6.51 -20.80
CA PHE A 55 2.74 6.20 -21.03
C PHE A 55 2.38 4.75 -20.67
N ASN A 56 3.18 3.79 -21.13
CA ASN A 56 2.95 2.37 -20.87
C ASN A 56 3.09 2.00 -19.39
N LEU A 57 4.02 2.65 -18.67
CA LEU A 57 4.20 2.40 -17.24
C LEU A 57 3.05 2.92 -16.40
N ILE A 58 2.59 4.16 -16.68
CA ILE A 58 1.47 4.77 -15.95
C ILE A 58 0.19 3.95 -16.15
N ASN A 59 -0.10 3.51 -17.39
CA ASN A 59 -1.27 2.66 -17.66
C ASN A 59 -1.22 1.34 -16.87
N ARG A 60 -0.03 0.76 -16.68
CA ARG A 60 0.15 -0.48 -15.90
C ARG A 60 0.11 -0.28 -14.38
N MET A 61 -0.05 0.95 -13.87
CA MET A 61 -0.20 1.20 -12.42
C MET A 61 -1.64 1.10 -11.91
N ILE A 62 -2.64 1.18 -12.79
CA ILE A 62 -4.08 1.13 -12.43
C ILE A 62 -4.38 -0.18 -11.71
N GLN A 63 -4.06 -1.30 -12.36
CA GLN A 63 -4.30 -2.64 -11.83
C GLN A 63 -3.12 -3.56 -12.17
N PRO A 64 -2.02 -3.46 -11.41
CA PRO A 64 -0.79 -4.14 -11.75
C PRO A 64 -0.82 -5.66 -11.50
N CYS A 65 -1.70 -6.10 -10.61
CA CYS A 65 -1.83 -7.49 -10.17
C CYS A 65 -3.13 -8.14 -10.64
N GLY A 66 -3.88 -7.51 -11.57
CA GLY A 66 -5.20 -7.97 -11.99
C GLY A 66 -6.29 -7.64 -10.97
N VAL A 67 -7.48 -8.22 -11.16
CA VAL A 67 -8.62 -7.98 -10.26
C VAL A 67 -8.30 -8.45 -8.83
N PRO A 68 -8.72 -7.71 -7.81
CA PRO A 68 -8.56 -8.15 -6.43
C PRO A 68 -9.24 -9.51 -6.23
N PRO A 69 -8.62 -10.42 -5.47
CA PRO A 69 -9.27 -11.69 -5.11
C PRO A 69 -10.50 -11.43 -4.26
N GLU A 70 -11.49 -12.32 -4.34
CA GLU A 70 -12.62 -12.31 -3.41
C GLU A 70 -12.09 -12.40 -1.97
N LYS A 71 -12.62 -11.56 -1.08
CA LYS A 71 -12.24 -11.57 0.33
C LYS A 71 -12.58 -12.95 0.90
N SER A 72 -11.64 -13.58 1.61
CA SER A 72 -11.95 -14.85 2.23
C SER A 72 -12.92 -14.59 3.40
N PRO A 73 -13.80 -15.55 3.75
CA PRO A 73 -14.67 -15.42 4.93
C PRO A 73 -13.91 -15.29 6.26
N LEU A 74 -12.58 -15.47 6.25
CA LEU A 74 -11.69 -15.35 7.41
C LEU A 74 -11.07 -13.95 7.51
N ASP A 75 -11.23 -13.11 6.48
CA ASP A 75 -10.78 -11.71 6.43
C ASP A 75 -11.93 -10.72 6.75
N GLU A 76 -13.04 -11.21 7.29
CA GLU A 76 -14.18 -10.44 7.85
C GLU A 76 -13.99 -10.15 9.35
#